data_AF-A0AAP3M8Y9-F1
#
_entry.id   AF-A0AAP3M8Y9-F1
#
_cell.length_a   1.000
_cell.length_b   1.000
_cell.length_c   1.000
_cell.angle_alpha   90.00
_cell.angle_beta   90.00
_cell.angle_gamma   90.00
#
_symmetry.space_group_name_H-M   'P 1'
#
loop_
_entity.id
_entity.type
_entity.pdbx_description
1 polymer ?
#
loop_
_entity_poly.entity_id
_entity_poly.type
_entity_poly.pdbx_seq_one_letter_code
_entity_poly.pdbx_strand_id
1 'polypeptide(L)'
;MTLCPQTPSTASFPTVIHAHWAEAAQAKGFTITGRVDDRYHLLLHCEACGGTHRAKLFVLMNNQPICPHCTETSWKEDAAAAGLVWLGRDPEDRHYGFYEAPCGHKLRRQFELIKRIADGECSHRCEICQNTKEEVEAEAQGWVLLGAAPTRDLNYRSYRHSCGHQQVIARANMQSGRFNCEACGQGWASAPSYIYCMRFNLPELPPMVKLGFSRNPESRLTYQLKRRPNLQAEILHSVALPTGHKALCAEQQMHAALKRDHPHSMIPPEIYAPWLRVKSEIYTADLEPVILDMLDALPLPPDA
;
A
#
# COMPACT_ATOMS: atom_id res chain seq x y z
N MET A 1 28.93 42.53 -25.77
CA MET A 1 29.53 41.43 -24.98
C MET A 1 30.03 40.38 -25.95
N THR A 2 31.30 40.07 -25.82
CA THR A 2 32.17 39.41 -26.79
C THR A 2 31.81 37.94 -26.93
N LEU A 3 31.49 37.49 -28.15
CA LEU A 3 31.43 36.07 -28.50
C LEU A 3 32.86 35.53 -28.51
N CYS A 4 33.21 34.70 -27.52
CA CYS A 4 34.44 33.92 -27.56
C CYS A 4 34.38 32.92 -28.73
N PRO A 5 35.37 32.87 -29.62
CA PRO A 5 35.45 31.82 -30.60
C PRO A 5 35.80 30.50 -29.88
N GLN A 6 34.91 29.50 -29.97
CA GLN A 6 35.24 28.15 -29.57
C GLN A 6 36.18 27.56 -30.63
N THR A 7 37.47 27.55 -30.33
CA THR A 7 38.46 26.80 -31.10
C THR A 7 38.15 25.31 -30.93
N PRO A 8 37.90 24.54 -32.01
CA PRO A 8 37.91 23.09 -31.89
C PRO A 8 39.35 22.69 -31.58
N SER A 9 39.61 22.33 -30.33
CA SER A 9 40.85 21.68 -29.92
C SER A 9 40.85 20.28 -30.53
N THR A 10 41.31 20.16 -31.77
CA THR A 10 41.60 18.87 -32.39
C THR A 10 42.92 18.37 -31.83
N ALA A 11 42.93 18.06 -30.52
CA ALA A 11 44.01 17.28 -29.94
C ALA A 11 43.98 15.91 -30.65
N SER A 12 44.87 15.73 -31.62
CA SER A 12 45.04 14.46 -32.33
C SER A 12 45.53 13.42 -31.33
N PHE A 13 44.62 12.70 -30.71
CA PHE A 13 44.95 11.58 -29.86
C PHE A 13 45.37 10.38 -30.74
N PRO A 14 46.23 9.48 -30.23
CA PRO A 14 46.64 8.31 -31.00
C PRO A 14 45.42 7.52 -31.43
N THR A 15 45.28 7.25 -32.72
CA THR A 15 44.20 6.43 -33.29
C THR A 15 44.56 4.95 -33.33
N VAL A 16 45.82 4.62 -33.03
CA VAL A 16 46.32 3.25 -32.94
C VAL A 16 45.51 2.47 -31.91
N ILE A 17 44.98 1.33 -32.36
CA ILE A 17 44.33 0.32 -31.53
C ILE A 17 45.44 -0.68 -31.13
N HIS A 18 45.69 -0.82 -29.83
CA HIS A 18 46.70 -1.77 -29.36
C HIS A 18 46.17 -3.21 -29.45
N ALA A 19 47.05 -4.16 -29.80
CA ALA A 19 46.69 -5.57 -29.97
C ALA A 19 45.93 -6.16 -28.76
N HIS A 20 46.43 -5.91 -27.54
CA HIS A 20 45.77 -6.36 -26.31
C HIS A 20 44.36 -5.77 -26.09
N TRP A 21 44.02 -4.61 -26.67
CA TRP A 21 42.65 -4.08 -26.64
C TRP A 21 41.75 -4.80 -27.63
N ALA A 22 42.26 -5.09 -28.83
CA ALA A 22 41.53 -5.83 -29.85
C ALA A 22 41.23 -7.27 -29.38
N GLU A 23 42.21 -7.95 -28.79
CA GLU A 23 42.04 -9.26 -28.15
C GLU A 23 40.99 -9.23 -27.04
N ALA A 24 41.03 -8.21 -26.17
CA ALA A 24 40.04 -8.05 -25.09
C ALA A 24 38.62 -7.80 -25.62
N ALA A 25 38.47 -7.03 -26.70
CA ALA A 25 37.18 -6.82 -27.36
C ALA A 25 36.65 -8.12 -27.96
N GLN A 26 37.49 -8.85 -28.69
CA GLN A 26 37.09 -10.07 -29.36
C GLN A 26 36.69 -11.15 -28.36
N ALA A 27 37.45 -11.30 -27.27
CA ALA A 27 37.10 -12.20 -26.16
C ALA A 27 35.76 -11.86 -25.49
N LYS A 28 35.30 -10.61 -25.60
CA LYS A 28 34.03 -10.12 -25.05
C LYS A 28 32.90 -10.03 -26.09
N GLY A 29 33.14 -10.49 -27.33
CA GLY A 29 32.14 -10.50 -28.40
C GLY A 29 32.02 -9.17 -29.16
N PHE A 30 33.09 -8.38 -29.20
CA PHE A 30 33.12 -7.09 -29.88
C PHE A 30 34.36 -6.93 -30.77
N THR A 31 34.23 -6.14 -31.84
CA THR A 31 35.37 -5.68 -32.63
C THR A 31 35.56 -4.17 -32.44
N ILE A 32 36.80 -3.72 -32.19
CA ILE A 32 37.11 -2.27 -32.15
C ILE A 32 37.23 -1.76 -33.58
N THR A 33 36.30 -0.89 -34.00
CA THR A 33 36.30 -0.29 -35.34
C THR A 33 37.04 1.05 -35.38
N GLY A 34 37.23 1.68 -34.23
CA GLY A 34 37.98 2.93 -34.14
C GLY A 34 38.10 3.48 -32.73
N ARG A 35 38.88 4.54 -32.59
CA ARG A 35 38.92 5.41 -31.40
C ARG A 35 38.18 6.69 -31.74
N VAL A 36 37.28 7.12 -30.87
CA VAL A 36 36.35 8.24 -31.12
C VAL A 36 36.39 9.21 -29.95
N ASP A 37 35.99 10.46 -30.17
CA ASP A 37 35.93 11.59 -29.22
C ASP A 37 37.26 11.99 -28.55
N ASP A 38 37.91 11.07 -27.85
CA ASP A 38 39.14 11.28 -27.09
C ASP A 38 39.94 9.97 -26.94
N ARG A 39 41.03 10.03 -26.17
CA ARG A 39 41.89 8.86 -25.94
C ARG A 39 41.23 7.70 -25.18
N TYR A 40 40.08 7.92 -24.56
CA TYR A 40 39.37 6.98 -23.69
C TYR A 40 38.14 6.36 -24.32
N HIS A 41 37.66 6.82 -25.48
CA HIS A 41 36.47 6.24 -26.10
C HIS A 41 36.82 5.41 -27.34
N LEU A 42 36.20 4.24 -27.39
CA LEU A 42 36.31 3.26 -28.46
C LEU A 42 34.95 3.15 -29.14
N LEU A 43 34.99 2.90 -30.43
CA LEU A 43 33.85 2.50 -31.22
C LEU A 43 33.85 0.97 -31.34
N LEU A 44 32.88 0.32 -30.70
CA LEU A 44 32.74 -1.13 -30.66
C LEU A 44 31.63 -1.57 -31.62
N HIS A 45 31.95 -2.53 -32.48
CA HIS A 45 30.99 -3.30 -33.25
C HIS A 45 30.61 -4.55 -32.45
N CYS A 46 29.31 -4.80 -32.28
CA CYS A 46 28.83 -5.98 -31.58
C CYS A 46 28.66 -7.14 -32.55
N GLU A 47 29.36 -8.25 -32.30
CA GLU A 47 29.29 -9.44 -33.17
C GLU A 47 27.92 -10.13 -33.12
N ALA A 48 27.14 -9.91 -32.06
CA ALA A 48 25.82 -10.54 -31.89
C ALA A 48 24.70 -9.84 -32.69
N CYS A 49 24.69 -8.50 -32.75
CA CYS A 49 23.64 -7.74 -33.44
C CYS A 49 24.12 -6.92 -34.64
N GLY A 50 25.44 -6.88 -34.89
CA GLY A 50 26.06 -6.02 -35.90
C GLY A 50 26.05 -4.52 -35.56
N GLY A 51 25.46 -4.13 -34.42
CA GLY A 51 25.32 -2.75 -34.02
C GLY A 51 26.64 -2.14 -33.53
N THR A 52 26.90 -0.90 -33.93
CA THR A 52 28.07 -0.15 -33.49
C THR A 52 27.69 0.82 -32.37
N HIS A 53 28.50 0.89 -31.32
CA HIS A 53 28.27 1.79 -30.19
C HIS A 53 29.57 2.30 -29.56
N ARG A 54 29.46 3.42 -28.85
CA ARG A 54 30.56 4.01 -28.10
C ARG A 54 30.71 3.34 -26.74
N ALA A 55 31.94 3.01 -26.36
CA ALA A 55 32.29 2.52 -25.04
C ALA A 55 33.58 3.16 -24.53
N LYS A 56 33.72 3.30 -23.21
CA LYS A 56 34.98 3.72 -22.60
C LYS A 56 35.97 2.56 -22.64
N LEU A 57 37.23 2.84 -23.00
CA LEU A 57 38.35 1.90 -22.92
C LEU A 57 38.43 1.23 -21.55
N PHE A 58 38.27 2.00 -20.47
CA PHE A 58 38.27 1.43 -19.11
C PHE A 58 37.18 0.37 -18.91
N VAL A 59 35.98 0.56 -19.49
CA VAL A 59 34.90 -0.43 -19.42
C VAL A 59 35.28 -1.66 -20.22
N LEU A 60 35.82 -1.49 -21.42
CA LEU A 60 36.30 -2.61 -22.23
C LEU A 60 37.37 -3.42 -21.50
N MET A 61 38.33 -2.78 -20.82
CA MET A 61 39.44 -3.49 -20.18
C MET A 61 38.99 -4.19 -18.90
N ASN A 62 38.17 -3.55 -18.08
CA ASN A 62 37.90 -4.02 -16.70
C ASN A 62 36.54 -4.69 -16.51
N ASN A 63 35.59 -4.51 -17.43
CA ASN A 63 34.21 -4.99 -17.30
C ASN A 63 33.71 -5.61 -18.62
N GLN A 64 32.49 -6.14 -18.63
CA GLN A 64 31.80 -6.53 -19.85
C GLN A 64 31.05 -5.33 -20.44
N PRO A 65 31.39 -4.84 -21.65
CA PRO A 65 30.59 -3.82 -22.31
C PRO A 65 29.18 -4.32 -22.60
N ILE A 66 28.19 -3.47 -22.35
CA ILE A 66 26.78 -3.74 -22.67
C ILE A 66 26.47 -3.06 -24.01
N CYS A 67 26.05 -3.84 -25.00
CA CYS A 67 25.61 -3.30 -26.28
C CYS A 67 24.23 -2.64 -26.13
N PRO A 68 24.07 -1.33 -26.35
CA PRO A 68 22.79 -0.65 -26.21
C PRO A 68 21.74 -1.17 -27.21
N HIS A 69 22.17 -1.63 -28.38
CA HIS A 69 21.29 -2.22 -29.39
C HIS A 69 20.70 -3.55 -28.91
N CYS A 70 21.54 -4.47 -28.42
CA CYS A 70 21.04 -5.74 -27.86
C CYS A 70 20.15 -5.50 -26.63
N THR A 71 20.49 -4.53 -25.78
CA THR A 71 19.65 -4.16 -24.63
C THR A 71 18.29 -3.64 -25.06
N GLU A 72 18.23 -2.78 -26.07
CA GLU A 72 16.95 -2.29 -26.59
C GLU A 72 16.12 -3.40 -27.25
N THR A 73 16.76 -4.30 -28.00
CA THR A 73 16.10 -5.50 -28.54
C THR A 73 15.52 -6.35 -27.41
N SER A 74 16.28 -6.62 -26.35
CA SER A 74 15.79 -7.35 -25.18
C SER A 74 14.58 -6.65 -24.53
N TRP A 75 14.58 -5.33 -24.39
CA TRP A 75 13.40 -4.62 -23.87
C TRP A 75 12.17 -4.73 -24.77
N LYS A 76 12.36 -4.76 -26.10
CA LYS A 76 11.26 -4.98 -27.06
C LYS A 76 10.71 -6.40 -26.95
N GLU A 77 11.59 -7.38 -26.80
CA GLU A 77 11.22 -8.79 -26.59
C GLU A 77 10.47 -8.97 -25.26
N ASP A 78 10.99 -8.42 -24.16
CA ASP A 78 10.34 -8.43 -22.85
C ASP A 78 8.96 -7.75 -22.91
N ALA A 79 8.86 -6.60 -23.60
CA ALA A 79 7.58 -5.93 -23.81
C ALA A 79 6.58 -6.83 -24.53
N ALA A 80 6.98 -7.44 -25.65
CA ALA A 80 6.13 -8.31 -26.45
C ALA A 80 5.68 -9.55 -25.64
N ALA A 81 6.58 -10.18 -24.89
CA ALA A 81 6.28 -11.30 -24.01
C ALA A 81 5.32 -10.89 -22.87
N ALA A 82 5.45 -9.67 -22.36
CA ALA A 82 4.53 -9.09 -21.39
C ALA A 82 3.19 -8.63 -21.99
N GLY A 83 2.98 -8.79 -23.31
CA GLY A 83 1.77 -8.35 -24.02
C GLY A 83 1.67 -6.82 -24.18
N LEU A 84 2.80 -6.12 -24.20
CA LEU A 84 2.94 -4.68 -24.35
C LEU A 84 3.69 -4.31 -25.63
N VAL A 85 3.47 -3.09 -26.12
CA VAL A 85 4.26 -2.52 -27.23
C VAL A 85 5.29 -1.55 -26.68
N TRP A 86 6.55 -1.74 -27.02
CA TRP A 86 7.64 -0.82 -26.65
C TRP A 86 7.54 0.51 -27.43
N LEU A 87 7.52 1.64 -26.71
CA LEU A 87 7.45 2.98 -27.31
C LEU A 87 8.78 3.75 -27.24
N GLY A 88 9.67 3.38 -26.32
CA GLY A 88 10.96 4.04 -26.15
C GLY A 88 11.36 4.19 -24.69
N ARG A 89 12.61 4.62 -24.48
CA ARG A 89 13.12 4.88 -23.13
C ARG A 89 12.58 6.18 -22.58
N ASP A 90 12.52 6.29 -21.26
CA ASP A 90 12.36 7.57 -20.61
C ASP A 90 13.68 8.38 -20.74
N PRO A 91 13.65 9.58 -21.34
CA PRO A 91 14.85 10.41 -21.47
C PRO A 91 15.37 10.94 -20.13
N GLU A 92 14.49 11.07 -19.13
CA GLU A 92 14.83 11.63 -17.82
C GLU A 92 15.25 10.55 -16.81
N ASP A 93 14.89 9.29 -17.05
CA ASP A 93 15.17 8.19 -16.13
C ASP A 93 15.62 6.91 -16.85
N ARG A 94 16.90 6.60 -16.69
CA ARG A 94 17.54 5.44 -17.33
C ARG A 94 16.94 4.08 -16.94
N HIS A 95 16.15 4.01 -15.86
CA HIS A 95 15.54 2.78 -15.36
C HIS A 95 14.12 2.54 -15.90
N TYR A 96 13.56 3.50 -16.64
CA TYR A 96 12.19 3.44 -17.13
C TYR A 96 12.10 3.48 -18.66
N GLY A 97 10.98 2.95 -19.15
CA GLY A 97 10.54 3.08 -20.53
C GLY A 97 9.04 3.33 -20.62
N PHE A 98 8.63 3.70 -21.82
CA PHE A 98 7.25 3.88 -22.21
C PHE A 98 6.76 2.68 -23.01
N TYR A 99 5.54 2.26 -22.69
CA TYR A 99 4.90 1.09 -23.27
C TYR A 99 3.44 1.41 -23.61
N GLU A 100 2.88 0.74 -24.61
CA GLU A 100 1.43 0.75 -24.87
C GLU A 100 0.83 -0.58 -24.42
N ALA A 101 -0.22 -0.52 -23.62
CA ALA A 101 -0.95 -1.69 -23.15
C ALA A 101 -2.05 -2.12 -24.15
N PRO A 102 -2.56 -3.37 -24.08
CA PRO A 102 -3.65 -3.84 -24.94
C PRO A 102 -4.94 -3.02 -24.84
N CYS A 103 -5.13 -2.30 -23.73
CA CYS A 103 -6.22 -1.35 -23.54
C CYS A 103 -6.01 0.01 -24.25
N GLY A 104 -4.93 0.19 -25.01
CA GLY A 104 -4.59 1.42 -25.73
C GLY A 104 -3.90 2.50 -24.89
N HIS A 105 -3.67 2.25 -23.60
CA HIS A 105 -3.07 3.22 -22.70
C HIS A 105 -1.55 3.20 -22.74
N LYS A 106 -0.94 4.39 -22.72
CA LYS A 106 0.51 4.58 -22.57
C LYS A 106 0.91 4.51 -21.10
N LEU A 107 1.92 3.69 -20.81
CA LEU A 107 2.38 3.39 -19.46
C LEU A 107 3.86 3.71 -19.32
N ARG A 108 4.23 4.30 -18.19
CA ARG A 108 5.63 4.46 -17.77
C ARG A 108 5.96 3.33 -16.79
N ARG A 109 6.97 2.51 -17.10
CA ARG A 109 7.33 1.32 -16.30
C ARG A 109 8.83 1.13 -16.19
N GLN A 110 9.25 0.53 -15.07
CA GLN A 110 10.63 0.08 -14.89
C GLN A 110 10.90 -1.16 -15.74
N PHE A 111 12.12 -1.26 -16.28
CA PHE A 111 12.54 -2.43 -17.06
C PHE A 111 12.41 -3.74 -16.27
N GLU A 112 12.85 -3.73 -15.01
CA GLU A 112 12.78 -4.90 -14.12
C GLU A 112 11.35 -5.43 -13.96
N LEU A 113 10.37 -4.53 -13.84
CA LEU A 113 8.97 -4.91 -13.72
C LEU A 113 8.45 -5.56 -15.00
N ILE A 114 8.81 -5.03 -16.17
CA ILE A 114 8.39 -5.63 -17.45
C ILE A 114 9.01 -7.00 -17.65
N LYS A 115 10.28 -7.17 -17.29
CA LYS A 115 10.95 -8.46 -17.32
C LYS A 115 10.24 -9.49 -16.44
N ARG A 116 9.88 -9.14 -15.20
CA ARG A 116 9.12 -10.02 -14.31
C ARG A 116 7.72 -10.38 -14.84
N ILE A 117 7.10 -9.48 -15.60
CA ILE A 117 5.83 -9.78 -16.28
C ILE A 117 6.06 -10.75 -17.46
N ALA A 118 7.10 -10.52 -18.25
CA ALA A 118 7.50 -11.41 -19.35
C ALA A 118 7.83 -12.83 -18.86
N ASP A 119 8.50 -12.93 -17.70
CA ASP A 119 8.81 -14.20 -17.03
C ASP A 119 7.58 -14.86 -16.34
N GLY A 120 6.42 -14.18 -16.36
CA GLY A 120 5.18 -14.68 -15.78
C GLY A 120 5.11 -14.62 -14.26
N GLU A 121 6.05 -13.95 -13.58
CA GLU A 121 6.05 -13.80 -12.12
C GLU A 121 4.92 -12.92 -11.61
N CYS A 122 4.49 -11.94 -12.41
CA CYS A 122 3.36 -11.09 -12.09
C CYS A 122 2.59 -10.67 -13.34
N SER A 123 1.33 -10.27 -13.14
CA SER A 123 0.49 -9.81 -14.24
C SER A 123 0.65 -8.32 -14.47
N HIS A 124 0.56 -7.95 -15.74
CA HIS A 124 0.42 -6.55 -16.13
C HIS A 124 -0.90 -5.98 -15.58
N ARG A 125 -0.81 -4.77 -15.00
CA ARG A 125 -1.97 -3.96 -14.62
C ARG A 125 -1.80 -2.54 -15.16
N CYS A 126 -2.81 -2.06 -15.88
CA CYS A 126 -2.93 -0.67 -16.31
C CYS A 126 -3.60 0.15 -15.19
N GLU A 127 -2.94 1.18 -14.65
CA GLU A 127 -3.54 2.02 -13.60
C GLU A 127 -4.75 2.80 -14.10
N ILE A 128 -4.77 3.19 -15.38
CA ILE A 128 -5.87 3.97 -15.95
C ILE A 128 -7.15 3.12 -16.00
N CYS A 129 -7.07 1.90 -16.54
CA CYS A 129 -8.20 0.97 -16.52
C CYS A 129 -8.62 0.61 -15.09
N GLN A 130 -7.64 0.44 -14.19
CA GLN A 130 -7.93 0.14 -12.80
C GLN A 130 -8.68 1.28 -12.11
N ASN A 131 -8.29 2.53 -12.34
CA ASN A 131 -8.96 3.70 -11.79
C ASN A 131 -10.37 3.85 -12.36
N THR A 132 -10.52 3.68 -13.68
CA THR A 132 -11.84 3.71 -14.34
C THR A 132 -12.77 2.65 -13.74
N LYS A 133 -12.25 1.43 -13.51
CA LYS A 133 -13.01 0.36 -12.87
C LYS A 133 -13.44 0.75 -11.45
N GLU A 134 -12.54 1.33 -10.65
CA GLU A 134 -12.83 1.78 -9.29
C GLU A 134 -13.87 2.92 -9.26
N GLU A 135 -13.83 3.82 -10.24
CA GLU A 135 -14.83 4.87 -10.42
C GLU A 135 -16.21 4.28 -10.73
N VAL A 136 -16.29 3.35 -11.69
CA VAL A 136 -17.54 2.65 -12.03
C VAL A 136 -18.08 1.84 -10.85
N GLU A 137 -17.21 1.14 -10.11
CA GLU A 137 -17.58 0.41 -8.89
C GLU A 137 -18.15 1.37 -7.82
N ALA A 138 -17.57 2.56 -7.67
CA ALA A 138 -18.06 3.57 -6.73
C ALA A 138 -19.42 4.13 -7.19
N GLU A 139 -19.54 4.50 -8.45
CA GLU A 139 -20.78 5.06 -9.02
C GLU A 139 -21.95 4.08 -8.90
N ALA A 140 -21.71 2.79 -9.16
CA ALA A 140 -22.71 1.73 -8.99
C ALA A 140 -23.24 1.62 -7.56
N GLN A 141 -22.45 2.05 -6.56
CA GLN A 141 -22.83 2.09 -5.15
C GLN A 141 -23.36 3.47 -4.70
N GLY A 142 -23.44 4.45 -5.60
CA GLY A 142 -23.86 5.83 -5.27
C GLY A 142 -22.75 6.69 -4.66
N TRP A 143 -21.49 6.37 -4.95
CA TRP A 143 -20.30 7.07 -4.45
C TRP A 143 -19.45 7.62 -5.59
N VAL A 144 -18.66 8.64 -5.27
CA VAL A 144 -17.64 9.21 -6.16
C VAL A 144 -16.27 8.92 -5.56
N LEU A 145 -15.37 8.33 -6.34
CA LEU A 145 -13.98 8.12 -5.95
C LEU A 145 -13.23 9.47 -5.92
N LEU A 146 -12.63 9.80 -4.77
CA LEU A 146 -11.79 10.99 -4.62
C LEU A 146 -10.30 10.69 -4.81
N GLY A 147 -9.91 9.41 -4.65
CA GLY A 147 -8.54 8.94 -4.86
C GLY A 147 -8.00 8.11 -3.70
N ALA A 148 -6.69 8.13 -3.53
CA ALA A 148 -6.01 7.39 -2.47
C ALA A 148 -6.46 7.84 -1.06
N ALA A 149 -6.45 6.91 -0.11
CA ALA A 149 -6.66 7.25 1.29
C ALA A 149 -5.34 7.82 1.88
N PRO A 150 -5.29 9.08 2.35
CA PRO A 150 -4.04 9.68 2.81
C PRO A 150 -3.49 9.06 4.10
N THR A 151 -4.34 8.41 4.91
CA THR A 151 -3.99 7.90 6.24
C THR A 151 -4.01 6.37 6.35
N ARG A 152 -4.19 5.66 5.23
CA ARG A 152 -4.36 4.19 5.21
C ARG A 152 -3.50 3.55 4.13
N ASP A 153 -3.40 2.23 4.17
CA ASP A 153 -2.68 1.46 3.16
C ASP A 153 -3.35 1.51 1.76
N LEU A 154 -2.65 0.97 0.77
CA LEU A 154 -3.03 0.97 -0.64
C LEU A 154 -4.38 0.27 -0.95
N ASN A 155 -4.95 -0.49 0.00
CA ASN A 155 -6.25 -1.15 -0.16
C ASN A 155 -7.43 -0.23 0.16
N TYR A 156 -7.17 0.98 0.65
CA TYR A 156 -8.19 1.96 0.98
C TYR A 156 -8.22 3.09 -0.04
N ARG A 157 -9.41 3.68 -0.19
CA ARG A 157 -9.67 4.84 -1.03
C ARG A 157 -10.57 5.81 -0.29
N SER A 158 -10.45 7.08 -0.64
CA SER A 158 -11.36 8.13 -0.17
C SER A 158 -12.52 8.25 -1.14
N TYR A 159 -13.75 8.22 -0.63
CA TYR A 159 -14.96 8.36 -1.44
C TYR A 159 -15.87 9.44 -0.89
N ARG A 160 -16.70 10.02 -1.76
CA ARG A 160 -17.79 10.94 -1.40
C ARG A 160 -19.14 10.31 -1.71
N HIS A 161 -20.02 10.26 -0.74
CA HIS A 161 -21.39 9.79 -0.90
C HIS A 161 -22.25 10.86 -1.60
N SER A 162 -23.38 10.44 -2.17
CA SER A 162 -24.43 11.33 -2.69
C SER A 162 -24.92 12.37 -1.67
N CYS A 163 -24.88 12.07 -0.37
CA CYS A 163 -25.21 13.04 0.69
C CYS A 163 -24.12 14.09 0.97
N GLY A 164 -22.98 14.03 0.27
CA GLY A 164 -21.83 14.91 0.44
C GLY A 164 -20.80 14.43 1.47
N HIS A 165 -21.13 13.44 2.30
CA HIS A 165 -20.21 12.88 3.29
C HIS A 165 -19.02 12.19 2.62
N GLN A 166 -17.81 12.42 3.16
CA GLN A 166 -16.59 11.78 2.71
C GLN A 166 -16.10 10.78 3.75
N GLN A 167 -15.75 9.58 3.31
CA GLN A 167 -15.18 8.56 4.20
C GLN A 167 -14.20 7.65 3.44
N VAL A 168 -13.36 6.98 4.22
CA VAL A 168 -12.38 6.03 3.69
C VAL A 168 -12.98 4.63 3.70
N ILE A 169 -12.99 3.97 2.54
CA ILE A 169 -13.61 2.66 2.37
C ILE A 169 -12.57 1.71 1.75
N ALA A 170 -12.50 0.48 2.27
CA ALA A 170 -11.67 -0.56 1.66
C ALA A 170 -12.21 -0.91 0.27
N ARG A 171 -11.32 -1.11 -0.71
CA ARG A 171 -11.68 -1.46 -2.10
C ARG A 171 -12.59 -2.69 -2.17
N ALA A 172 -12.29 -3.73 -1.38
CA ALA A 172 -13.11 -4.93 -1.30
C ALA A 172 -14.53 -4.68 -0.75
N ASN A 173 -14.69 -3.72 0.16
CA ASN A 173 -16.01 -3.34 0.66
C ASN A 173 -16.79 -2.55 -0.38
N MET A 174 -16.14 -1.62 -1.09
CA MET A 174 -16.75 -0.90 -2.21
C MET A 174 -17.27 -1.88 -3.27
N GLN A 175 -16.46 -2.87 -3.65
CA GLN A 175 -16.84 -3.91 -4.61
C GLN A 175 -18.01 -4.78 -4.14
N SER A 176 -18.06 -5.12 -2.85
CA SER A 176 -19.09 -6.02 -2.31
C SER A 176 -20.35 -5.30 -1.84
N GLY A 177 -20.37 -3.97 -1.79
CA GLY A 177 -21.47 -3.19 -1.19
C GLY A 177 -21.59 -3.33 0.34
N ARG A 178 -20.62 -3.98 1.01
CA ARG A 178 -20.69 -4.30 2.45
C ARG A 178 -20.23 -3.14 3.33
N PHE A 179 -20.91 -2.01 3.22
CA PHE A 179 -20.63 -0.80 4.00
C PHE A 179 -21.86 0.12 4.01
N ASN A 180 -21.81 1.18 4.80
CA ASN A 180 -22.84 2.21 4.83
C ASN A 180 -22.19 3.58 4.88
N CYS A 181 -22.90 4.59 4.39
CA CYS A 181 -22.52 5.98 4.66
C CYS A 181 -22.61 6.25 6.16
N GLU A 182 -21.53 6.75 6.77
CA GLU A 182 -21.51 7.06 8.20
C GLU A 182 -22.42 8.23 8.58
N ALA A 183 -22.80 9.09 7.62
CA ALA A 183 -23.69 10.22 7.87
C ALA A 183 -25.18 9.89 7.69
N CYS A 184 -25.55 9.18 6.63
CA CYS A 184 -26.97 8.97 6.28
C CYS A 184 -27.34 7.51 6.02
N GLY A 185 -26.39 6.57 6.14
CA GLY A 185 -26.68 5.15 5.93
C GLY A 185 -27.66 4.64 6.97
N GLN A 186 -28.45 3.64 6.61
CA GLN A 186 -29.39 2.97 7.52
C GLN A 186 -28.89 1.54 7.79
N GLY A 187 -27.81 1.43 8.55
CA GLY A 187 -27.23 0.14 8.94
C GLY A 187 -26.76 0.16 10.40
N TRP A 188 -26.42 -1.02 10.92
CA TRP A 188 -25.96 -1.17 12.30
C TRP A 188 -24.75 -0.28 12.64
N ALA A 189 -23.91 0.02 11.64
CA ALA A 189 -22.74 0.88 11.78
C ALA A 189 -23.06 2.38 11.79
N SER A 190 -24.22 2.81 11.26
CA SER A 190 -24.58 4.23 11.16
C SER A 190 -25.68 4.64 12.14
N ALA A 191 -26.37 3.69 12.77
CA ALA A 191 -27.28 3.97 13.88
C ALA A 191 -26.50 4.42 15.14
N PRO A 192 -27.09 5.30 15.99
CA PRO A 192 -26.51 5.63 17.29
C PRO A 192 -26.19 4.39 18.12
N SER A 193 -25.09 4.45 18.85
CA SER A 193 -24.58 3.33 19.65
C SER A 193 -23.86 3.85 20.88
N TYR A 194 -23.58 2.95 21.82
CA TYR A 194 -22.86 3.26 23.04
C TYR A 194 -21.55 2.50 23.08
N ILE A 195 -20.51 3.14 23.61
CA ILE A 195 -19.33 2.47 24.15
C ILE A 195 -19.45 2.45 25.67
N TYR A 196 -19.05 1.35 26.32
CA TYR A 196 -19.32 1.12 27.73
C TYR A 196 -18.15 0.44 28.44
N CYS A 197 -18.11 0.63 29.77
CA CYS A 197 -17.39 -0.20 30.70
C CYS A 197 -18.39 -0.99 31.57
N MET A 198 -18.25 -2.31 31.63
CA MET A 198 -19.06 -3.19 32.48
C MET A 198 -18.18 -3.94 33.47
N ARG A 199 -18.67 -4.17 34.69
CA ARG A 199 -18.00 -5.00 35.71
C ARG A 199 -18.74 -6.32 35.87
N PHE A 200 -17.99 -7.41 36.04
CA PHE A 200 -18.51 -8.74 36.34
C PHE A 200 -17.92 -9.26 37.64
N ASN A 201 -18.80 -9.70 38.54
CA ASN A 201 -18.43 -10.38 39.78
C ASN A 201 -18.70 -11.87 39.60
N LEU A 202 -17.64 -12.60 39.22
CA LEU A 202 -17.71 -14.04 38.99
C LEU A 202 -17.47 -14.80 40.31
N PRO A 203 -18.14 -15.93 40.57
CA PRO A 203 -17.89 -16.73 41.77
C PRO A 203 -16.43 -17.18 41.86
N GLU A 204 -15.83 -17.03 43.03
CA GLU A 204 -14.46 -17.48 43.36
C GLU A 204 -13.34 -16.87 42.49
N LEU A 205 -13.65 -15.80 41.75
CA LEU A 205 -12.69 -15.10 40.89
C LEU A 205 -12.65 -13.61 41.24
N PRO A 206 -11.50 -12.95 41.03
CA PRO A 206 -11.42 -11.50 41.12
C PRO A 206 -12.42 -10.82 40.18
N PRO A 207 -12.93 -9.63 40.51
CA PRO A 207 -13.76 -8.84 39.61
C PRO A 207 -13.03 -8.58 38.28
N MET A 208 -13.82 -8.50 37.22
CA MET A 208 -13.32 -8.31 35.86
C MET A 208 -14.08 -7.17 35.19
N VAL A 209 -13.41 -6.43 34.32
CA VAL A 209 -14.03 -5.34 33.55
C VAL A 209 -13.98 -5.59 32.06
N LYS A 210 -14.99 -5.08 31.38
CA LYS A 210 -15.13 -5.17 29.93
C LYS A 210 -15.37 -3.79 29.34
N LEU A 211 -14.44 -3.39 28.48
CA LEU A 211 -14.70 -2.39 27.45
C LEU A 211 -15.41 -3.04 26.26
N GLY A 212 -16.44 -2.38 25.74
CA GLY A 212 -17.09 -2.81 24.51
C GLY A 212 -18.07 -1.78 23.98
N PHE A 213 -18.68 -2.06 22.83
CA PHE A 213 -19.77 -1.24 22.30
C PHE A 213 -21.04 -2.05 22.00
N SER A 214 -22.18 -1.37 22.00
CA SER A 214 -23.46 -1.92 21.55
C SER A 214 -24.52 -0.82 21.42
N ARG A 215 -25.56 -1.08 20.63
CA ARG A 215 -26.74 -0.21 20.53
C ARG A 215 -27.53 -0.09 21.85
N ASN A 216 -27.49 -1.12 22.70
CA ASN A 216 -28.23 -1.17 23.96
C ASN A 216 -27.40 -1.96 24.99
N PRO A 217 -26.59 -1.26 25.81
CA PRO A 217 -25.72 -1.86 26.82
C PRO A 217 -26.47 -2.75 27.83
N GLU A 218 -27.67 -2.39 28.24
CA GLU A 218 -28.47 -3.11 29.24
C GLU A 218 -28.89 -4.49 28.71
N SER A 219 -29.40 -4.52 27.48
CA SER A 219 -29.78 -5.75 26.79
C SER A 219 -28.54 -6.62 26.50
N ARG A 220 -27.42 -5.99 26.12
CA ARG A 220 -26.13 -6.65 25.91
C ARG A 220 -25.66 -7.34 27.19
N LEU A 221 -25.65 -6.62 28.32
CA LEU A 221 -25.25 -7.14 29.63
C LEU A 221 -26.15 -8.29 30.08
N THR A 222 -27.46 -8.10 29.98
CA THR A 222 -28.45 -9.01 30.57
C THR A 222 -28.63 -10.29 29.77
N TYR A 223 -28.75 -10.18 28.45
CA TYR A 223 -29.20 -11.29 27.61
C TYR A 223 -28.09 -11.88 26.72
N GLN A 224 -27.03 -11.12 26.43
CA GLN A 224 -26.02 -11.53 25.45
C GLN A 224 -24.72 -11.99 26.10
N LEU A 225 -24.25 -11.30 27.14
CA LEU A 225 -22.93 -11.56 27.75
C LEU A 225 -22.99 -12.59 28.88
N LYS A 226 -24.02 -12.57 29.72
CA LYS A 226 -24.17 -13.53 30.83
C LYS A 226 -24.57 -14.92 30.31
N ARG A 227 -23.88 -15.99 30.75
CA ARG A 227 -24.38 -17.37 30.56
C ARG A 227 -25.43 -17.74 31.60
N ARG A 228 -25.36 -17.13 32.79
CA ARG A 228 -26.26 -17.38 33.92
C ARG A 228 -26.98 -16.08 34.28
N PRO A 229 -28.32 -16.06 34.36
CA PRO A 229 -29.09 -14.84 34.62
C PRO A 229 -28.72 -14.15 35.95
N ASN A 230 -28.44 -14.94 36.98
CA ASN A 230 -28.15 -14.46 38.33
C ASN A 230 -26.71 -13.97 38.53
N LEU A 231 -25.90 -13.94 37.47
CA LEU A 231 -24.53 -13.45 37.56
C LEU A 231 -24.54 -11.94 37.85
N GLN A 232 -23.87 -11.55 38.93
CA GLN A 232 -23.73 -10.14 39.30
C GLN A 232 -22.84 -9.43 38.28
N ALA A 233 -23.41 -8.42 37.64
CA ALA A 233 -22.70 -7.57 36.72
C ALA A 233 -23.45 -6.25 36.56
N GLU A 234 -22.72 -5.18 36.31
CA GLU A 234 -23.24 -3.82 36.21
C GLU A 234 -22.55 -3.05 35.07
N ILE A 235 -23.23 -2.03 34.57
CA ILE A 235 -22.64 -1.04 33.66
C ILE A 235 -22.07 0.05 34.56
N LEU A 236 -20.75 0.23 34.52
CA LEU A 236 -20.08 1.27 35.30
C LEU A 236 -20.25 2.63 34.64
N HIS A 237 -20.08 2.66 33.32
CA HIS A 237 -20.23 3.87 32.53
C HIS A 237 -20.56 3.54 31.08
N SER A 238 -21.29 4.44 30.41
CA SER A 238 -21.60 4.33 28.99
C SER A 238 -21.67 5.71 28.34
N VAL A 239 -21.00 5.86 27.20
CA VAL A 239 -20.98 7.10 26.42
C VAL A 239 -21.73 6.86 25.11
N ALA A 240 -22.73 7.70 24.84
CA ALA A 240 -23.45 7.70 23.58
C ALA A 240 -22.55 8.27 22.46
N LEU A 241 -22.49 7.57 21.33
CA LEU A 241 -21.78 8.01 20.14
C LEU A 241 -22.74 8.12 18.96
N PRO A 242 -22.53 9.10 18.06
CA PRO A 242 -23.47 9.35 16.96
C PRO A 242 -23.73 8.13 16.07
N THR A 243 -22.76 7.23 15.95
CA THR A 243 -22.85 6.03 15.11
C THR A 243 -22.15 4.83 15.74
N GLY A 244 -22.60 3.62 15.40
CA GLY A 244 -21.93 2.36 15.73
C GLY A 244 -20.49 2.27 15.20
N HIS A 245 -20.20 2.90 14.07
CA HIS A 245 -18.85 2.96 13.50
C HIS A 245 -17.92 3.78 14.40
N LYS A 246 -18.36 4.96 14.86
CA LYS A 246 -17.60 5.76 15.82
C LYS A 246 -17.36 4.99 17.13
N ALA A 247 -18.36 4.26 17.60
CA ALA A 247 -18.22 3.41 18.79
C ALA A 247 -17.22 2.27 18.60
N LEU A 248 -17.26 1.59 17.44
CA LEU A 248 -16.29 0.54 17.09
C LEU A 248 -14.86 1.10 16.96
N CYS A 249 -14.69 2.25 16.29
CA CYS A 249 -13.37 2.86 16.14
C CYS A 249 -12.78 3.29 17.49
N ALA A 250 -13.60 3.90 18.36
CA ALA A 250 -13.19 4.25 19.72
C ALA A 250 -12.80 3.00 20.52
N GLU A 251 -13.63 1.95 20.48
CA GLU A 251 -13.37 0.67 21.14
C GLU A 251 -12.03 0.05 20.67
N GLN A 252 -11.79 0.00 19.36
CA GLN A 252 -10.55 -0.54 18.79
C GLN A 252 -9.31 0.28 19.19
N GLN A 253 -9.41 1.61 19.19
CA GLN A 253 -8.32 2.50 19.60
C GLN A 253 -7.97 2.32 21.08
N MET A 254 -8.99 2.26 21.93
CA MET A 254 -8.82 2.02 23.37
C MET A 254 -8.24 0.63 23.64
N HIS A 255 -8.74 -0.42 22.99
CA HIS A 255 -8.15 -1.77 23.12
C HIS A 255 -6.70 -1.81 22.65
N ALA A 256 -6.35 -1.09 21.57
CA ALA A 256 -4.97 -1.00 21.11
C ALA A 256 -4.07 -0.30 22.15
N ALA A 257 -4.55 0.77 22.77
CA ALA A 257 -3.83 1.45 23.86
C ALA A 257 -3.66 0.55 25.09
N LEU A 258 -4.74 -0.08 25.56
CA LEU A 258 -4.70 -1.00 26.70
C LEU A 258 -3.76 -2.19 26.47
N LYS A 259 -3.76 -2.78 25.26
CA LYS A 259 -2.83 -3.88 24.93
C LYS A 259 -1.37 -3.44 24.91
N ARG A 260 -1.10 -2.21 24.48
CA ARG A 260 0.26 -1.65 24.42
C ARG A 260 0.76 -1.30 25.82
N ASP A 261 -0.07 -0.65 26.61
CA ASP A 261 0.35 -0.02 27.87
C ASP A 261 0.13 -0.96 29.08
N HIS A 262 -0.78 -1.94 28.95
CA HIS A 262 -1.15 -2.91 30.01
C HIS A 262 -1.30 -4.35 29.46
N PRO A 263 -0.27 -4.93 28.81
CA PRO A 263 -0.37 -6.23 28.14
C PRO A 263 -0.73 -7.39 29.09
N HIS A 264 -0.38 -7.28 30.37
CA HIS A 264 -0.60 -8.34 31.37
C HIS A 264 -1.98 -8.30 32.04
N SER A 265 -2.75 -7.24 31.84
CA SER A 265 -4.07 -7.07 32.47
C SER A 265 -5.20 -7.74 31.68
N MET A 266 -4.90 -8.37 30.53
CA MET A 266 -5.89 -9.11 29.75
C MET A 266 -6.08 -10.51 30.32
N ILE A 267 -7.34 -10.87 30.55
CA ILE A 267 -7.70 -12.15 31.15
C ILE A 267 -7.89 -13.21 30.04
N PRO A 268 -7.22 -14.37 30.13
CA PRO A 268 -7.43 -15.47 29.19
C PRO A 268 -8.88 -15.98 29.19
N PRO A 269 -9.47 -16.28 28.01
CA PRO A 269 -10.87 -16.71 27.90
C PRO A 269 -11.26 -17.92 28.75
N GLU A 270 -10.36 -18.87 28.94
CA GLU A 270 -10.56 -20.08 29.73
C GLU A 270 -10.98 -19.79 31.19
N ILE A 271 -10.58 -18.64 31.74
CA ILE A 271 -10.90 -18.25 33.12
C ILE A 271 -12.38 -17.87 33.25
N TYR A 272 -12.95 -17.17 32.26
CA TYR A 272 -14.32 -16.64 32.33
C TYR A 272 -15.33 -17.34 31.41
N ALA A 273 -14.89 -18.17 30.48
CA ALA A 273 -15.76 -18.87 29.52
C ALA A 273 -16.92 -19.67 30.14
N PRO A 274 -16.80 -20.28 31.34
CA PRO A 274 -17.93 -20.94 32.01
C PRO A 274 -19.06 -19.97 32.39
N TRP A 275 -18.74 -18.69 32.57
CA TRP A 275 -19.66 -17.68 33.11
C TRP A 275 -20.15 -16.70 32.04
N LEU A 276 -19.31 -16.37 31.06
CA LEU A 276 -19.57 -15.33 30.06
C LEU A 276 -19.56 -15.87 28.62
N ARG A 277 -20.33 -15.22 27.74
CA ARG A 277 -20.36 -15.42 26.28
C ARG A 277 -19.65 -14.27 25.57
N VAL A 278 -18.38 -14.06 25.92
CA VAL A 278 -17.57 -12.97 25.36
C VAL A 278 -16.55 -13.58 24.40
N LYS A 279 -16.42 -12.99 23.20
CA LYS A 279 -15.42 -13.35 22.19
C LYS A 279 -14.28 -12.34 22.08
N SER A 280 -14.41 -11.22 22.76
CA SER A 280 -13.45 -10.11 22.77
C SER A 280 -12.76 -10.04 24.14
N GLU A 281 -11.94 -9.03 24.33
CA GLU A 281 -11.11 -8.82 25.50
C GLU A 281 -11.94 -8.58 26.78
N ILE A 282 -11.44 -9.15 27.89
CA ILE A 282 -11.84 -8.89 29.27
C ILE A 282 -10.56 -8.55 30.02
N TYR A 283 -10.64 -7.58 30.93
CA TYR A 283 -9.51 -7.08 31.69
C TYR A 283 -9.69 -7.31 33.20
N THR A 284 -8.58 -7.29 33.92
CA THR A 284 -8.53 -7.26 35.38
C THR A 284 -9.09 -5.95 35.92
N ALA A 285 -9.63 -5.98 37.15
CA ALA A 285 -10.32 -4.83 37.74
C ALA A 285 -9.44 -3.58 37.97
N ASP A 286 -8.11 -3.73 38.03
CA ASP A 286 -7.17 -2.61 38.13
C ASP A 286 -7.21 -1.68 36.91
N LEU A 287 -7.67 -2.15 35.75
CA LEU A 287 -7.85 -1.31 34.56
C LEU A 287 -9.16 -0.52 34.55
N GLU A 288 -10.02 -0.70 35.55
CA GLU A 288 -11.27 0.02 35.59
C GLU A 288 -11.10 1.55 35.58
N PRO A 289 -10.30 2.18 36.47
CA PRO A 289 -10.13 3.64 36.44
C PRO A 289 -9.59 4.12 35.10
N VAL A 290 -8.65 3.39 34.51
CA VAL A 290 -8.04 3.71 33.21
C VAL A 290 -9.09 3.70 32.10
N ILE A 291 -9.97 2.68 32.07
CA ILE A 291 -11.03 2.57 31.07
C ILE A 291 -12.07 3.68 31.28
N LEU A 292 -12.43 4.00 32.53
CA LEU A 292 -13.35 5.08 32.83
C LEU A 292 -12.79 6.43 32.37
N ASP A 293 -11.53 6.74 32.67
CA ASP A 293 -10.85 7.95 32.19
C ASP A 293 -10.82 8.04 30.66
N MET A 294 -10.59 6.91 29.97
CA MET A 294 -10.63 6.86 28.50
C MET A 294 -12.03 7.17 27.96
N LEU A 295 -13.09 6.71 28.64
CA LEU A 295 -14.47 6.99 28.25
C LEU A 295 -14.84 8.46 28.52
N ASP A 296 -14.44 9.01 29.68
CA ASP A 296 -14.69 10.41 30.04
C ASP A 296 -13.98 11.39 29.09
N ALA A 297 -12.87 10.98 28.49
CA ALA A 297 -12.16 11.74 27.47
C ALA A 297 -12.87 11.77 26.09
N LEU A 298 -13.93 10.98 25.88
CA LEU A 298 -14.68 11.00 24.62
C LEU A 298 -15.54 12.26 24.53
N PRO A 299 -15.65 12.86 23.32
CA PRO A 299 -16.53 14.00 23.13
C PRO A 299 -17.99 13.57 23.34
N LEU A 300 -18.68 14.24 24.26
CA LEU A 300 -20.12 14.10 24.41
C LEU A 300 -20.82 14.53 23.11
N PRO A 301 -21.86 13.82 22.64
CA PRO A 301 -22.67 14.31 21.54
C PRO A 301 -23.28 15.66 21.94
N PRO A 302 -23.38 16.64 21.02
CA PRO A 302 -24.10 17.88 21.29
C PRO A 302 -25.54 17.51 21.67
N ASP A 303 -25.94 17.92 22.88
CA ASP A 303 -27.19 17.68 23.60
C ASP A 303 -28.24 16.79 22.90
N ALA A 304 -28.51 15.65 23.54
CA ALA A 304 -29.64 14.76 23.23
C ALA A 304 -30.98 15.33 23.72
#